data_AF-A0A967AZB7-F1
#
_entry.id   AF-A0A967AZB7-F1
#
_cell.length_a   1.000
_cell.length_b   1.000
_cell.length_c   1.000
_cell.angle_alpha   90.00
_cell.angle_beta   90.00
_cell.angle_gamma   90.00
#
_symmetry.space_group_name_H-M   'P 1'
#
loop_
_entity.id
_entity.type
_entity.pdbx_description
1 polymer ?
#
loop_
_entity_poly.entity_id
_entity_poly.type
_entity_poly.pdbx_seq_one_letter_code
_entity_poly.pdbx_strand_id
1 'polypeptide(L)'
;MSDQRRGTRTAYGRIGIRTSWQSPRACLARVCRVTSEPANSEDVDPVRTLLEVLDLEPAGTTPFGPDPSPADLDEDDVPSRELELFVGRSQITPHKRVFGGQVLAQSLIAAGRSVQAVDGLQARRPHSLHAYFIRPGDSLEPIRFAVENLRDGNSFSVRRVFAMQKGRTILSATLSFQEPADGLDHQAQMPSTPDPDRVRTTAEELKGIDHPAADHWRSRAIDVRTVEGALYYQPGRQHNAHQNVWMRCAGPLPDDPLLHTAILAYASDYTLLESVLRRHGMAWADRRLRVASLDHAMWFHRPVRIDNWVLYQQESPSASGGRGLGLGKIFGLDGTLVASVAQEGMVRVKQPE
;
A
#
# COMPACT_ATOMS: atom_id res chain seq x y z
N MET A 1 32.57 34.42 -65.97
CA MET A 1 31.87 33.82 -67.13
C MET A 1 32.03 32.31 -67.06
N SER A 2 30.92 31.58 -67.25
CA SER A 2 30.75 30.10 -67.44
C SER A 2 31.35 29.17 -66.36
N ASP A 3 30.54 28.56 -65.46
CA ASP A 3 29.61 27.44 -65.66
C ASP A 3 30.31 26.08 -65.88
N GLN A 4 30.29 25.19 -64.86
CA GLN A 4 29.71 23.84 -65.01
C GLN A 4 29.61 23.05 -63.69
N ARG A 5 28.55 22.24 -63.67
CA ARG A 5 27.91 21.50 -62.57
C ARG A 5 28.56 20.16 -62.23
N ARG A 6 28.33 19.69 -60.99
CA ARG A 6 27.82 18.36 -60.54
C ARG A 6 28.05 18.30 -59.01
N GLY A 7 27.13 17.99 -58.10
CA GLY A 7 25.78 17.46 -58.19
C GLY A 7 25.64 16.26 -57.24
N THR A 8 25.24 16.46 -55.98
CA THR A 8 24.55 15.45 -55.15
C THR A 8 23.74 16.16 -54.06
N ARG A 9 22.40 16.19 -54.24
CA ARG A 9 21.42 16.60 -53.24
C ARG A 9 21.01 15.35 -52.45
N THR A 10 21.21 15.36 -51.13
CA THR A 10 20.56 14.40 -50.25
C THR A 10 19.28 15.03 -49.71
N ALA A 11 18.14 14.46 -50.10
CA ALA A 11 16.83 14.90 -49.65
C ALA A 11 16.59 14.43 -48.21
N TYR A 12 16.42 15.38 -47.27
CA TYR A 12 15.83 15.09 -45.97
C TYR A 12 14.30 15.01 -46.14
N GLY A 13 13.79 13.79 -46.27
CA GLY A 13 12.36 13.50 -46.18
C GLY A 13 11.85 13.78 -44.77
N ARG A 14 10.88 14.70 -44.64
CA ARG A 14 10.06 14.85 -43.45
C ARG A 14 9.22 13.59 -43.26
N ILE A 15 9.64 12.70 -42.36
CA ILE A 15 8.77 11.64 -41.83
C ILE A 15 7.90 12.30 -40.77
N GLY A 16 6.69 12.71 -41.16
CA GLY A 16 5.65 13.09 -40.22
C GLY A 16 5.17 11.86 -39.47
N ILE A 17 5.72 11.61 -38.28
CA ILE A 17 5.16 10.65 -37.35
C ILE A 17 3.90 11.29 -36.77
N ARG A 18 2.74 10.97 -37.35
CA ARG A 18 1.45 11.16 -36.67
C ARG A 18 1.40 10.16 -35.51
N THR A 19 1.82 10.58 -34.32
CA THR A 19 1.44 9.90 -33.07
C THR A 19 -0.05 10.12 -32.87
N SER A 20 -0.89 9.19 -33.33
CA SER A 20 -2.28 9.14 -32.93
C SER A 20 -2.33 8.79 -31.45
N TRP A 21 -2.61 9.81 -30.64
CA TRP A 21 -2.98 9.61 -29.24
C TRP A 21 -4.22 8.71 -29.22
N GLN A 22 -4.06 7.47 -28.75
CA GLN A 22 -5.20 6.59 -28.52
C GLN A 22 -6.10 7.24 -27.47
N SER A 23 -7.39 7.25 -27.74
CA SER A 23 -8.38 7.85 -26.82
C SER A 23 -8.32 7.16 -25.45
N PRO A 24 -8.62 7.87 -24.33
CA PRO A 24 -8.59 7.31 -22.99
C PRO A 24 -9.38 5.99 -22.84
N ARG A 25 -10.47 5.83 -23.61
CA ARG A 25 -11.29 4.61 -23.68
C ARG A 25 -10.53 3.38 -24.22
N ALA A 26 -9.63 3.56 -25.19
CA ALA A 26 -8.89 2.45 -25.80
C ALA A 26 -7.77 1.90 -24.89
N CYS A 27 -7.22 2.73 -24.01
CA CYS A 27 -6.17 2.34 -23.06
C CYS A 27 -6.70 1.31 -22.05
N LEU A 28 -7.91 1.55 -21.53
CA LEU A 28 -8.59 0.73 -20.51
C LEU A 28 -9.12 -0.62 -21.05
N ALA A 29 -9.56 -0.66 -22.30
CA ALA A 29 -10.33 -1.77 -22.92
C ALA A 29 -9.62 -3.15 -23.06
N ARG A 30 -8.43 -3.35 -22.48
CA ARG A 30 -7.76 -4.67 -22.46
C ARG A 30 -7.00 -4.94 -21.16
N VAL A 31 -7.22 -4.12 -20.13
CA VAL A 31 -6.71 -4.32 -18.76
C VAL A 31 -7.60 -5.30 -17.97
N CYS A 32 -8.80 -5.59 -18.45
CA CYS A 32 -9.69 -6.64 -17.94
C CYS A 32 -10.37 -7.36 -19.11
N ARG A 33 -10.16 -8.67 -19.29
CA ARG A 33 -11.23 -9.54 -19.80
C ARG A 33 -12.01 -9.98 -18.57
N VAL A 34 -13.00 -9.18 -18.20
CA VAL A 34 -14.00 -9.56 -17.20
C VAL A 34 -15.34 -9.42 -17.90
N THR A 35 -15.94 -10.55 -18.26
CA THR A 35 -17.40 -10.64 -18.41
C THR A 35 -17.93 -10.90 -17.01
N SER A 36 -18.40 -9.87 -16.34
CA SER A 36 -19.25 -10.02 -15.17
C SER A 36 -20.48 -9.15 -15.37
N GLU A 37 -21.65 -9.75 -15.16
CA GLU A 37 -22.92 -9.05 -15.03
C GLU A 37 -22.80 -7.93 -13.97
N PRO A 38 -23.54 -6.82 -14.11
CA PRO A 38 -23.49 -5.75 -13.13
C PRO A 38 -23.98 -6.29 -11.80
N ALA A 39 -23.08 -6.39 -10.82
CA ALA A 39 -23.49 -6.53 -9.43
C ALA A 39 -24.28 -5.26 -9.08
N ASN A 40 -25.49 -5.47 -8.53
CA ASN A 40 -26.43 -4.43 -8.15
C ASN A 40 -25.72 -3.25 -7.45
N SER A 41 -25.89 -2.06 -7.99
CA SER A 41 -25.34 -0.80 -7.48
C SER A 41 -26.15 -0.30 -6.27
N GLU A 42 -26.22 -1.10 -5.20
CA GLU A 42 -26.50 -0.50 -3.90
C GLU A 42 -25.32 0.39 -3.51
N ASP A 43 -25.64 1.52 -2.88
CA ASP A 43 -24.73 2.59 -2.48
C ASP A 43 -23.79 2.06 -1.37
N VAL A 44 -22.81 1.24 -1.75
CA VAL A 44 -21.86 0.62 -0.84
C VAL A 44 -20.92 1.71 -0.32
N ASP A 45 -21.15 2.16 0.90
CA ASP A 45 -20.23 3.05 1.61
C ASP A 45 -18.84 2.38 1.69
N PRO A 46 -17.81 2.95 1.03
CA PRO A 46 -16.50 2.33 0.99
C PRO A 46 -15.78 2.39 2.34
N VAL A 47 -16.07 3.39 3.18
CA VAL A 47 -15.49 3.50 4.53
C VAL A 47 -16.07 2.42 5.42
N ARG A 48 -17.40 2.26 5.41
CA ARG A 48 -18.05 1.15 6.11
C ARG A 48 -17.51 -0.20 5.66
N THR A 49 -17.36 -0.41 4.36
CA THR A 49 -16.81 -1.65 3.80
C THR A 49 -15.38 -1.90 4.30
N LEU A 50 -14.54 -0.86 4.36
CA LEU A 50 -13.19 -0.99 4.90
C LEU A 50 -13.22 -1.39 6.38
N LEU A 51 -14.09 -0.77 7.19
CA LEU A 51 -14.25 -1.13 8.61
C LEU A 51 -14.68 -2.60 8.77
N GLU A 52 -15.64 -3.07 7.99
CA GLU A 52 -16.08 -4.47 7.99
C GLU A 52 -14.97 -5.44 7.55
N VAL A 53 -14.06 -5.01 6.66
CA VAL A 53 -12.89 -5.81 6.27
C VAL A 53 -11.83 -5.85 7.38
N LEU A 54 -11.69 -4.78 8.17
CA LEU A 54 -10.72 -4.71 9.27
C LEU A 54 -11.25 -5.29 10.59
N ASP A 55 -12.54 -5.59 10.68
CA ASP A 55 -13.10 -6.27 11.84
C ASP A 55 -12.89 -7.79 11.76
N LEU A 56 -11.79 -8.24 12.36
CA LEU A 56 -11.40 -9.65 12.35
C LEU A 56 -12.16 -10.48 13.39
N GLU A 57 -12.59 -11.68 13.02
CA GLU A 57 -13.22 -12.62 13.95
C GLU A 57 -12.15 -13.49 14.63
N PRO A 58 -12.11 -13.57 15.98
CA PRO A 58 -11.27 -14.54 16.68
C PRO A 58 -11.66 -15.99 16.31
N ALA A 59 -10.66 -16.84 16.13
CA ALA A 59 -10.83 -18.24 15.69
C ALA A 59 -10.17 -19.27 16.64
N GLY A 60 -9.85 -18.85 17.88
CA GLY A 60 -9.24 -19.68 18.91
C GLY A 60 -7.70 -19.70 18.83
N THR A 61 -7.10 -20.72 19.42
CA THR A 61 -5.64 -20.91 19.41
C THR A 61 -5.26 -22.29 18.84
N THR A 62 -4.01 -22.44 18.39
CA THR A 62 -3.47 -23.72 17.93
C THR A 62 -2.01 -23.90 18.36
N PRO A 63 -1.58 -25.11 18.80
CA PRO A 63 -0.20 -25.35 19.20
C PRO A 63 0.81 -25.10 18.08
N PHE A 64 2.00 -24.62 18.43
CA PHE A 64 3.11 -24.35 17.53
C PHE A 64 4.47 -24.62 18.18
N GLY A 65 5.36 -25.25 17.40
CA GLY A 65 6.69 -25.67 17.84
C GLY A 65 6.76 -27.14 18.29
N PRO A 66 7.98 -27.67 18.51
CA PRO A 66 8.19 -29.01 19.07
C PRO A 66 7.86 -29.08 20.56
N ASP A 67 7.60 -30.29 21.07
CA ASP A 67 7.43 -30.53 22.51
C ASP A 67 8.70 -30.13 23.29
N PRO A 68 8.58 -29.47 24.45
CA PRO A 68 9.72 -29.07 25.26
C PRO A 68 10.54 -30.26 25.74
N SER A 69 11.86 -30.11 25.77
CA SER A 69 12.68 -30.90 26.70
C SER A 69 12.64 -30.25 28.09
N PRO A 70 12.82 -31.01 29.19
CA PRO A 70 12.89 -30.45 30.55
C PRO A 70 14.01 -29.42 30.76
N ALA A 71 14.97 -29.30 29.84
CA ALA A 71 16.07 -28.36 29.89
C ALA A 71 15.76 -26.98 29.28
N ASP A 72 14.61 -26.83 28.60
CA ASP A 72 14.22 -25.60 27.89
C ASP A 72 13.30 -24.68 28.74
N LEU A 73 13.21 -24.92 30.05
CA LEU A 73 12.33 -24.23 30.99
C LEU A 73 13.08 -23.14 31.79
N ASP A 74 13.79 -22.24 31.11
CA ASP A 74 14.17 -20.97 31.73
C ASP A 74 12.90 -20.10 31.84
N GLU A 75 12.53 -19.73 33.07
CA GLU A 75 11.19 -19.22 33.42
C GLU A 75 10.84 -17.81 32.86
N ASP A 76 11.80 -17.08 32.27
CA ASP A 76 11.64 -15.64 31.99
C ASP A 76 11.51 -15.23 30.50
N ASP A 77 11.64 -16.15 29.52
CA ASP A 77 11.59 -15.78 28.09
C ASP A 77 11.11 -16.93 27.17
N VAL A 78 10.05 -17.66 27.55
CA VAL A 78 9.50 -18.73 26.71
C VAL A 78 8.54 -18.15 25.66
N PRO A 79 8.82 -18.28 24.34
CA PRO A 79 7.89 -17.87 23.29
C PRO A 79 6.54 -18.59 23.44
N SER A 80 5.44 -17.93 23.08
CA SER A 80 4.13 -18.59 23.09
C SER A 80 4.17 -19.81 22.18
N ARG A 81 3.77 -20.96 22.75
CA ARG A 81 3.61 -22.23 22.02
C ARG A 81 2.22 -22.39 21.43
N GLU A 82 1.44 -21.32 21.45
CA GLU A 82 0.15 -21.25 20.79
C GLU A 82 0.13 -20.06 19.83
N LEU A 83 -0.42 -20.30 18.64
CA LEU A 83 -0.77 -19.25 17.70
C LEU A 83 -2.20 -18.82 17.97
N GLU A 84 -2.41 -17.53 18.15
CA GLU A 84 -3.75 -16.95 18.16
C GLU A 84 -4.26 -16.82 16.72
N LEU A 85 -5.49 -17.25 16.50
CA LEU A 85 -6.09 -17.30 15.17
C LEU A 85 -7.15 -16.21 15.00
N PHE A 86 -7.12 -15.54 13.86
CA PHE A 86 -8.14 -14.60 13.42
C PHE A 86 -8.58 -14.90 11.98
N VAL A 87 -9.80 -14.51 11.63
CA VAL A 87 -10.34 -14.61 10.26
C VAL A 87 -10.82 -13.25 9.81
N GLY A 88 -10.35 -12.81 8.64
CA GLY A 88 -10.75 -11.56 8.01
C GLY A 88 -11.42 -11.78 6.66
N ARG A 89 -12.37 -10.91 6.34
CA ARG A 89 -12.99 -10.86 5.00
C ARG A 89 -12.04 -10.20 4.00
N SER A 90 -12.24 -10.47 2.72
CA SER A 90 -11.50 -9.80 1.64
C SER A 90 -12.33 -8.70 1.00
N GLN A 91 -11.71 -7.55 0.75
CA GLN A 91 -12.24 -6.54 -0.13
C GLN A 91 -12.24 -7.08 -1.56
N ILE A 92 -13.40 -7.06 -2.22
CA ILE A 92 -13.49 -7.46 -3.63
C ILE A 92 -12.74 -6.46 -4.51
N THR A 93 -11.81 -6.95 -5.33
CA THR A 93 -11.08 -6.13 -6.29
C THR A 93 -11.36 -6.57 -7.74
N PRO A 94 -11.26 -5.66 -8.73
CA PRO A 94 -11.51 -6.00 -10.14
C PRO A 94 -10.62 -7.12 -10.69
N HIS A 95 -9.43 -7.32 -10.12
CA HIS A 95 -8.47 -8.34 -10.55
C HIS A 95 -8.56 -9.64 -9.74
N LYS A 96 -9.54 -9.75 -8.84
CA LYS A 96 -9.73 -10.88 -7.92
C LYS A 96 -8.50 -11.18 -7.05
N ARG A 97 -7.64 -10.19 -6.86
CA ARG A 97 -6.44 -10.29 -6.02
C ARG A 97 -6.65 -9.48 -4.75
N VAL A 98 -6.22 -10.03 -3.63
CA VAL A 98 -6.23 -9.27 -2.38
C VAL A 98 -5.31 -8.05 -2.52
N PHE A 99 -5.77 -6.89 -2.07
CA PHE A 99 -4.98 -5.66 -2.04
C PHE A 99 -3.93 -5.77 -0.90
N GLY A 100 -2.67 -5.40 -1.17
CA GLY A 100 -1.58 -5.56 -0.20
C GLY A 100 -1.82 -4.79 1.09
N GLY A 101 -2.24 -3.53 0.99
CA GLY A 101 -2.64 -2.69 2.11
C GLY A 101 -3.71 -3.31 3.01
N GLN A 102 -4.65 -4.10 2.46
CA GLN A 102 -5.63 -4.83 3.26
C GLN A 102 -4.94 -5.85 4.18
N VAL A 103 -4.03 -6.66 3.65
CA VAL A 103 -3.36 -7.72 4.41
C VAL A 103 -2.43 -7.13 5.45
N LEU A 104 -1.76 -6.01 5.14
CA LEU A 104 -0.94 -5.25 6.10
C LEU A 104 -1.78 -4.77 7.29
N ALA A 105 -2.91 -4.12 7.00
CA ALA A 105 -3.80 -3.57 8.03
C ALA A 105 -4.45 -4.66 8.89
N GLN A 106 -4.95 -5.74 8.27
CA GLN A 106 -5.49 -6.88 9.00
C GLN A 106 -4.43 -7.57 9.86
N SER A 107 -3.20 -7.72 9.36
CA SER A 107 -2.10 -8.28 10.16
C SER A 107 -1.75 -7.40 11.37
N LEU A 108 -1.81 -6.08 11.19
CA LEU A 108 -1.61 -5.11 12.27
C LEU A 108 -2.72 -5.19 13.32
N ILE A 109 -3.99 -5.28 12.89
CA ILE A 109 -5.13 -5.49 13.80
C ILE A 109 -5.00 -6.81 14.56
N ALA A 110 -4.69 -7.92 13.88
CA ALA A 110 -4.54 -9.22 14.53
C ALA A 110 -3.45 -9.21 15.62
N ALA A 111 -2.27 -8.67 15.29
CA ALA A 111 -1.18 -8.53 16.25
C ALA A 111 -1.47 -7.52 17.37
N GLY A 112 -2.15 -6.41 17.06
CA GLY A 112 -2.52 -5.42 18.06
C GLY A 112 -3.55 -5.94 19.05
N ARG A 113 -4.56 -6.66 18.57
CA ARG A 113 -5.57 -7.33 19.40
C ARG A 113 -4.94 -8.39 20.30
N SER A 114 -3.96 -9.16 19.82
CA SER A 114 -3.26 -10.14 20.67
C SER A 114 -2.40 -9.50 21.75
N VAL A 115 -1.78 -8.34 21.48
CA VAL A 115 -1.06 -7.58 22.52
C VAL A 115 -2.03 -6.99 23.55
N GLN A 116 -3.18 -6.46 23.10
CA GLN A 116 -4.21 -5.90 23.99
C GLN A 116 -4.90 -6.93 24.87
N ALA A 117 -4.91 -8.20 24.45
CA ALA A 117 -5.53 -9.30 25.20
C ALA A 117 -4.66 -9.85 26.34
N VAL A 118 -3.40 -9.45 26.46
CA VAL A 118 -2.51 -9.94 27.53
C VAL A 118 -2.79 -9.20 28.83
N ASP A 119 -3.22 -9.94 29.85
CA ASP A 119 -3.47 -9.40 31.18
C ASP A 119 -2.20 -8.84 31.83
N GLY A 120 -2.31 -7.66 32.44
CA GLY A 120 -1.21 -7.03 33.18
C GLY A 120 -0.19 -6.28 32.32
N LEU A 121 -0.25 -6.36 30.99
CA LEU A 121 0.56 -5.51 30.13
C LEU A 121 0.05 -4.07 30.13
N GLN A 122 0.97 -3.11 30.18
CA GLN A 122 0.65 -1.71 29.91
C GLN A 122 0.14 -1.54 28.48
N ALA A 123 -0.62 -0.48 28.22
CA ALA A 123 -1.11 -0.19 26.88
C ALA A 123 0.09 0.02 25.92
N ARG A 124 0.24 -0.84 24.92
CA ARG A 124 1.30 -0.75 23.91
C ARG A 124 0.75 -0.35 22.56
N ARG A 125 1.46 0.53 21.87
CA ARG A 125 1.13 0.98 20.50
C ARG A 125 2.12 0.39 19.50
N PRO A 126 1.68 0.06 18.28
CA PRO A 126 2.60 -0.37 17.23
C PRO A 126 3.59 0.75 16.92
N HIS A 127 4.88 0.43 16.88
CA HIS A 127 5.93 1.37 16.46
C HIS A 127 6.68 0.91 15.20
N SER A 128 6.57 -0.36 14.81
CA SER A 128 7.09 -0.84 13.53
C SER A 128 6.35 -2.05 12.99
N LEU A 129 6.32 -2.16 11.67
CA LEU A 129 5.82 -3.30 10.91
C LEU A 129 6.82 -3.63 9.80
N HIS A 130 7.16 -4.91 9.63
CA HIS A 130 7.93 -5.41 8.50
C HIS A 130 7.23 -6.62 7.90
N ALA A 131 6.91 -6.59 6.60
CA ALA A 131 6.17 -7.64 5.95
C ALA A 131 6.76 -8.03 4.60
N TYR A 132 6.61 -9.30 4.23
CA TYR A 132 6.90 -9.82 2.89
C TYR A 132 5.63 -10.37 2.25
N PHE A 133 5.35 -9.94 1.03
CA PHE A 133 4.29 -10.48 0.18
C PHE A 133 4.83 -11.71 -0.56
N ILE A 134 4.36 -12.90 -0.16
CA ILE A 134 4.92 -14.18 -0.63
C ILE A 134 4.12 -14.69 -1.83
N ARG A 135 2.78 -14.54 -1.79
CA ARG A 135 1.87 -15.06 -2.83
C ARG A 135 0.70 -14.11 -3.04
N PRO A 136 0.14 -14.06 -4.27
CA PRO A 136 -1.09 -13.33 -4.50
C PRO A 136 -2.24 -14.00 -3.73
N GLY A 137 -2.97 -13.21 -2.96
CA GLY A 137 -4.23 -13.65 -2.36
C GLY A 137 -5.39 -13.61 -3.35
N ASP A 138 -6.43 -14.40 -3.10
CA ASP A 138 -7.70 -14.45 -3.82
C ASP A 138 -8.73 -13.59 -3.06
N SER A 139 -9.24 -12.53 -3.69
CA SER A 139 -10.14 -11.59 -3.01
C SER A 139 -11.55 -12.14 -2.80
N LEU A 140 -11.86 -13.33 -3.33
CA LEU A 140 -13.14 -14.01 -3.12
C LEU A 140 -13.14 -14.93 -1.89
N GLU A 141 -11.97 -15.08 -1.26
CA GLU A 141 -11.76 -15.99 -0.13
C GLU A 141 -11.43 -15.19 1.14
N PRO A 142 -11.83 -15.66 2.33
CA PRO A 142 -11.37 -15.07 3.58
C PRO A 142 -9.86 -15.30 3.77
N ILE A 143 -9.27 -14.53 4.68
CA ILE A 143 -7.85 -14.65 5.05
C ILE A 143 -7.78 -15.08 6.51
N ARG A 144 -6.98 -16.11 6.80
CA ARG A 144 -6.70 -16.55 8.16
C ARG A 144 -5.38 -15.96 8.62
N PHE A 145 -5.35 -15.39 9.81
CA PHE A 145 -4.16 -14.82 10.42
C PHE A 145 -3.78 -15.68 11.61
N ALA A 146 -2.55 -16.21 11.62
CA ALA A 146 -1.98 -16.89 12.77
C ALA A 146 -0.92 -15.98 13.39
N VAL A 147 -1.11 -15.63 14.66
CA VAL A 147 -0.27 -14.69 15.39
C VAL A 147 0.57 -15.47 16.40
N GLU A 148 1.89 -15.46 16.19
CA GLU A 148 2.89 -15.97 17.11
C GLU A 148 3.33 -14.83 18.05
N ASN A 149 3.21 -15.06 19.35
CA ASN A 149 3.84 -14.18 20.34
C ASN A 149 5.31 -14.57 20.49
N LEU A 150 6.18 -13.72 19.94
CA LEU A 150 7.62 -13.92 20.00
C LEU A 150 8.20 -13.48 21.35
N ARG A 151 7.63 -12.43 21.95
CA ARG A 151 8.10 -11.85 23.20
C ARG A 151 7.10 -10.86 23.79
N ASP A 152 6.96 -10.90 25.11
CA ASP A 152 6.42 -9.81 25.92
C ASP A 152 7.44 -9.43 27.00
N GLY A 153 8.28 -8.43 26.70
CA GLY A 153 9.23 -7.88 27.66
C GLY A 153 8.62 -6.78 28.52
N ASN A 154 9.44 -6.08 29.31
CA ASN A 154 8.98 -4.99 30.17
C ASN A 154 8.35 -3.82 29.39
N SER A 155 8.98 -3.37 28.30
CA SER A 155 8.52 -2.21 27.53
C SER A 155 8.06 -2.52 26.12
N PHE A 156 8.44 -3.69 25.58
CA PHE A 156 8.20 -4.06 24.19
C PHE A 156 7.52 -5.42 24.04
N SER A 157 6.59 -5.50 23.09
CA SER A 157 5.99 -6.75 22.61
C SER A 157 6.36 -6.97 21.15
N VAL A 158 6.69 -8.20 20.78
CA VAL A 158 6.92 -8.57 19.38
C VAL A 158 5.96 -9.69 18.98
N ARG A 159 5.30 -9.50 17.84
CA ARG A 159 4.39 -10.48 17.24
C ARG A 159 4.85 -10.82 15.84
N ARG A 160 4.74 -12.09 15.45
CA ARG A 160 4.83 -12.52 14.05
C ARG A 160 3.46 -12.95 13.56
N VAL A 161 3.08 -12.53 12.36
CA VAL A 161 1.77 -12.82 11.78
C VAL A 161 1.95 -13.54 10.45
N PHE A 162 1.28 -14.67 10.29
CA PHE A 162 1.14 -15.37 9.02
C PHE A 162 -0.27 -15.18 8.49
N ALA A 163 -0.42 -14.42 7.41
CA ALA A 163 -1.66 -14.33 6.66
C ALA A 163 -1.72 -15.49 5.66
N MET A 164 -2.81 -16.25 5.66
CA MET A 164 -2.93 -17.52 4.95
C MET A 164 -4.24 -17.63 4.17
N GLN A 165 -4.15 -18.23 2.99
CA GLN A 165 -5.29 -18.69 2.20
C GLN A 165 -4.99 -20.07 1.63
N LYS A 166 -6.01 -20.94 1.59
CA LYS A 166 -5.91 -22.29 1.01
C LYS A 166 -4.70 -23.09 1.58
N GLY A 167 -4.44 -22.93 2.88
CA GLY A 167 -3.34 -23.57 3.61
C GLY A 167 -1.94 -23.04 3.27
N ARG A 168 -1.81 -21.88 2.61
CA ARG A 168 -0.52 -21.31 2.21
C ARG A 168 -0.40 -19.88 2.70
N THR A 169 0.78 -19.53 3.22
CA THR A 169 1.11 -18.15 3.59
C THR A 169 1.13 -17.26 2.33
N ILE A 170 0.34 -16.20 2.37
CA ILE A 170 0.31 -15.13 1.35
C ILE A 170 1.15 -13.92 1.78
N LEU A 171 1.24 -13.67 3.09
CA LEU A 171 2.08 -12.63 3.69
C LEU A 171 2.61 -13.10 5.05
N SER A 172 3.86 -12.76 5.34
CA SER A 172 4.49 -12.93 6.65
C SER A 172 4.90 -11.55 7.16
N ALA A 173 4.52 -11.21 8.39
CA ALA A 173 4.85 -9.94 9.02
C ALA A 173 5.44 -10.12 10.42
N THR A 174 6.33 -9.22 10.81
CA THR A 174 6.76 -9.04 12.20
C THR A 174 6.43 -7.62 12.62
N LEU A 175 5.76 -7.49 13.77
CA LEU A 175 5.29 -6.23 14.32
C LEU A 175 5.83 -6.06 15.73
N SER A 176 6.21 -4.83 16.05
CA SER A 176 6.73 -4.48 17.36
C SER A 176 5.90 -3.35 17.96
N PHE A 177 5.62 -3.49 19.26
CA PHE A 177 4.74 -2.62 20.03
C PHE A 177 5.49 -2.15 21.27
N GLN A 178 5.22 -0.92 21.70
CA GLN A 178 5.90 -0.30 22.83
C GLN A 178 4.89 0.46 23.70
N GLU A 179 5.13 0.46 25.01
CA GLU A 179 4.45 1.38 25.92
C GLU A 179 4.84 2.85 25.64
N PRO A 180 3.98 3.83 25.96
CA PRO A 180 4.37 5.24 25.92
C PRO A 180 5.58 5.50 26.81
N ALA A 181 6.60 6.18 26.26
CA ALA A 181 7.81 6.52 26.98
C ALA A 181 8.34 7.89 26.53
N ASP A 182 8.93 8.63 27.47
CA ASP A 182 9.66 9.87 27.18
C ASP A 182 11.04 9.56 26.57
N GLY A 183 11.62 10.52 25.86
CA GLY A 183 12.93 10.33 25.24
C GLY A 183 13.41 11.53 24.43
N LEU A 184 14.49 11.32 23.68
CA LEU A 184 14.99 12.32 22.72
C LEU A 184 14.01 12.45 21.56
N ASP A 185 13.67 13.69 21.20
CA ASP A 185 12.69 14.00 20.16
C ASP A 185 13.27 14.95 19.10
N HIS A 186 13.24 14.52 17.84
CA HIS A 186 13.44 15.34 16.66
C HIS A 186 12.67 14.76 15.47
N GLN A 187 12.54 15.52 14.39
CA GLN A 187 11.97 15.02 13.14
C GLN A 187 12.50 15.78 11.92
N ALA A 188 12.34 15.17 10.75
CA ALA A 188 12.50 15.87 9.49
C ALA A 188 11.42 16.95 9.32
N GLN A 189 11.74 18.00 8.56
CA GLN A 189 10.79 19.05 8.22
C GLN A 189 9.85 18.58 7.10
N MET A 190 8.55 18.86 7.24
CA MET A 190 7.55 18.63 6.19
C MET A 190 7.87 19.53 4.97
N PRO A 191 7.84 19.00 3.73
CA PRO A 191 8.06 19.82 2.54
C PRO A 191 6.88 20.78 2.30
N SER A 192 7.15 21.90 1.62
CA SER A 192 6.10 22.80 1.15
C SER A 192 5.34 22.15 -0.02
N THR A 193 4.02 22.08 0.08
CA THR A 193 3.12 21.56 -0.96
C THR A 193 1.88 22.44 -1.08
N PRO A 194 1.14 22.38 -2.20
CA PRO A 194 -0.20 22.95 -2.25
C PRO A 194 -1.11 22.28 -1.21
N ASP A 195 -2.03 23.07 -0.65
CA ASP A 195 -3.10 22.59 0.21
C ASP A 195 -3.88 21.44 -0.47
N PRO A 196 -4.26 20.36 0.25
CA PRO A 196 -5.02 19.24 -0.31
C PRO A 196 -6.27 19.67 -1.09
N ASP A 197 -6.94 20.76 -0.70
CA ASP A 197 -8.15 21.27 -1.37
C ASP A 197 -7.87 21.94 -2.72
N ARG A 198 -6.61 22.25 -3.01
CA ARG A 198 -6.16 22.77 -4.31
C ARG A 198 -5.62 21.68 -5.24
N VAL A 199 -5.51 20.45 -4.75
CA VAL A 199 -5.06 19.30 -5.54
C VAL A 199 -6.28 18.58 -6.12
N ARG A 200 -6.19 18.16 -7.38
CA ARG A 200 -7.30 17.49 -8.07
C ARG A 200 -7.66 16.18 -7.37
N THR A 201 -8.95 15.94 -7.25
CA THR A 201 -9.54 14.71 -6.74
C THR A 201 -9.43 13.58 -7.76
N THR A 202 -9.53 12.33 -7.30
CA THR A 202 -9.64 11.16 -8.19
C THR A 202 -10.82 11.27 -9.17
N ALA A 203 -11.95 11.84 -8.73
CA ALA A 203 -13.12 12.05 -9.58
C ALA A 203 -12.83 13.04 -10.72
N GLU A 204 -12.11 14.13 -10.44
CA GLU A 204 -11.69 15.09 -11.45
C GLU A 204 -10.63 14.53 -12.39
N GLU A 205 -9.66 13.77 -11.87
CA GLU A 205 -8.62 13.11 -12.66
C GLU A 205 -9.20 12.08 -13.65
N LEU A 206 -10.29 11.41 -13.26
CA LEU A 206 -10.94 10.38 -14.07
C LEU A 206 -12.20 10.89 -14.79
N LYS A 207 -12.39 12.21 -14.88
CA LYS A 207 -13.55 12.82 -15.55
C LYS A 207 -13.61 12.40 -17.02
N GLY A 208 -14.78 11.92 -17.46
CA GLY A 208 -14.99 11.45 -18.83
C GLY A 208 -14.47 10.04 -19.12
N ILE A 209 -13.93 9.35 -18.11
CA ILE A 209 -13.51 7.96 -18.20
C ILE A 209 -14.60 7.05 -17.63
N ASP A 210 -15.25 6.33 -18.54
CA ASP A 210 -16.30 5.35 -18.27
C ASP A 210 -15.72 3.94 -18.43
N HIS A 211 -15.28 3.35 -17.31
CA HIS A 211 -14.66 2.02 -17.27
C HIS A 211 -14.65 1.48 -15.82
N PRO A 212 -14.89 0.18 -15.58
CA PRO A 212 -14.97 -0.40 -14.23
C PRO A 212 -13.74 -0.15 -13.34
N ALA A 213 -12.55 -0.11 -13.94
CA ALA A 213 -11.32 0.21 -13.20
C ALA A 213 -11.29 1.65 -12.67
N ALA A 214 -11.88 2.60 -13.42
CA ALA A 214 -11.99 3.99 -12.98
C ALA A 214 -13.05 4.14 -11.88
N ASP A 215 -14.14 3.38 -11.94
CA ASP A 215 -15.15 3.34 -10.87
C ASP A 215 -14.55 2.83 -9.56
N HIS A 216 -13.77 1.75 -9.62
CA HIS A 216 -13.05 1.24 -8.45
C HIS A 216 -12.08 2.24 -7.83
N TRP A 217 -11.44 3.10 -8.63
CA TRP A 217 -10.59 4.18 -8.10
C TRP A 217 -11.39 5.31 -7.47
N ARG A 218 -12.55 5.66 -8.05
CA ARG A 218 -13.45 6.69 -7.50
C ARG A 218 -14.11 6.26 -6.18
N SER A 219 -14.37 4.97 -6.00
CA SER A 219 -15.06 4.43 -4.82
C SER A 219 -14.12 3.96 -3.71
N ARG A 220 -12.89 4.45 -3.63
CA ARG A 220 -11.96 4.09 -2.55
C ARG A 220 -12.36 4.74 -1.23
N ALA A 221 -12.14 4.01 -0.12
CA ALA A 221 -12.32 4.54 1.23
C ALA A 221 -11.31 5.63 1.60
N ILE A 222 -10.18 5.67 0.89
CA ILE A 222 -9.12 6.66 1.06
C ILE A 222 -9.20 7.64 -0.11
N ASP A 223 -9.40 8.93 0.21
CA ASP A 223 -9.21 10.03 -0.73
C ASP A 223 -7.69 10.19 -0.95
N VAL A 224 -7.27 10.14 -2.22
CA VAL A 224 -5.86 10.19 -2.63
C VAL A 224 -5.73 11.30 -3.65
N ARG A 225 -4.90 12.32 -3.35
CA ARG A 225 -4.67 13.46 -4.23
C ARG A 225 -3.18 13.64 -4.46
N THR A 226 -2.75 13.48 -5.71
CA THR A 226 -1.33 13.52 -6.08
C THR A 226 -0.96 14.91 -6.58
N VAL A 227 -0.03 15.59 -5.90
CA VAL A 227 0.39 16.96 -6.21
C VAL A 227 1.00 17.06 -7.61
N GLU A 228 1.83 16.09 -8.00
CA GLU A 228 2.50 16.02 -9.30
C GLU A 228 1.62 15.38 -10.40
N GLY A 229 0.32 15.18 -10.12
CA GLY A 229 -0.68 14.60 -11.03
C GLY A 229 -0.72 13.07 -10.99
N ALA A 230 -1.91 12.51 -11.06
CA ALA A 230 -2.11 11.06 -10.92
C ALA A 230 -1.58 10.25 -12.12
N LEU A 231 -1.12 9.02 -11.87
CA LEU A 231 -0.55 8.11 -12.88
C LEU A 231 -1.53 7.02 -13.35
N TYR A 232 -2.84 7.30 -13.30
CA TYR A 232 -3.88 6.32 -13.61
C TYR A 232 -3.77 5.75 -15.03
N TYR A 233 -3.82 6.62 -16.04
CA TYR A 233 -3.93 6.20 -17.44
C TYR A 233 -2.92 6.86 -18.39
N GLN A 234 -2.28 7.95 -17.96
CA GLN A 234 -1.24 8.62 -18.70
C GLN A 234 -0.02 8.85 -17.79
N PRO A 235 1.20 8.79 -18.35
CA PRO A 235 2.39 9.18 -17.62
C PRO A 235 2.30 10.62 -17.14
N GLY A 236 2.90 10.89 -15.98
CA GLY A 236 3.04 12.25 -15.47
C GLY A 236 3.83 13.11 -16.46
N ARG A 237 3.50 14.41 -16.53
CA ARG A 237 4.21 15.36 -17.41
C ARG A 237 5.68 15.54 -17.03
N GLN A 238 6.00 15.31 -15.75
CA GLN A 238 7.35 15.38 -15.20
C GLN A 238 7.84 13.97 -14.84
N HIS A 239 9.09 13.66 -15.20
CA HIS A 239 9.74 12.37 -14.95
C HIS A 239 10.79 12.48 -13.84
N ASN A 240 10.35 12.87 -12.65
CA ASN A 240 11.13 12.84 -11.41
C ASN A 240 10.89 11.52 -10.66
N ALA A 241 11.83 11.15 -9.80
CA ALA A 241 11.74 9.98 -8.94
C ALA A 241 11.16 10.34 -7.55
N HIS A 242 10.24 11.30 -7.49
CA HIS A 242 9.59 11.74 -6.26
C HIS A 242 8.18 12.23 -6.53
N GLN A 243 7.35 12.19 -5.50
CA GLN A 243 6.02 12.80 -5.50
C GLN A 243 5.51 13.06 -4.09
N ASN A 244 4.44 13.85 -4.01
CA ASN A 244 3.74 14.21 -2.80
C ASN A 244 2.26 13.85 -2.96
N VAL A 245 1.75 13.05 -2.04
CA VAL A 245 0.38 12.53 -2.09
C VAL A 245 -0.35 12.87 -0.82
N TRP A 246 -1.41 13.65 -0.91
CA TRP A 246 -2.34 13.86 0.19
C TRP A 246 -3.25 12.63 0.31
N MET A 247 -3.42 12.14 1.53
CA MET A 247 -4.31 11.01 1.83
C MET A 247 -5.17 11.31 3.05
N ARG A 248 -6.40 10.81 3.05
CA ARG A 248 -7.24 10.66 4.25
C ARG A 248 -8.31 9.61 4.03
N CYS A 249 -8.83 9.02 5.10
CA CYS A 249 -10.10 8.32 5.05
C CYS A 249 -11.20 9.30 4.69
N ALA A 250 -12.07 8.93 3.74
CA ALA A 250 -13.07 9.83 3.18
C ALA A 250 -14.22 10.14 4.15
N GLY A 251 -14.37 9.34 5.21
CA GLY A 251 -15.41 9.45 6.22
C GLY A 251 -14.84 9.37 7.63
N PRO A 252 -15.69 9.64 8.65
CA PRO A 252 -15.28 9.62 10.04
C PRO A 252 -14.90 8.22 10.50
N LEU A 253 -13.91 8.14 11.40
CA LEU A 253 -13.48 6.88 12.01
C LEU A 253 -13.71 6.87 13.53
N PRO A 254 -13.98 5.70 14.13
CA PRO A 254 -13.96 5.53 15.58
C PRO A 254 -12.65 6.02 16.21
N ASP A 255 -12.71 6.48 17.46
CA ASP A 255 -11.53 6.92 18.21
C ASP A 255 -10.72 5.72 18.76
N ASP A 256 -10.17 4.94 17.83
CA ASP A 256 -9.31 3.78 18.12
C ASP A 256 -7.92 3.97 17.46
N PRO A 257 -6.87 4.23 18.26
CA PRO A 257 -5.50 4.40 17.76
C PRO A 257 -4.97 3.21 16.95
N LEU A 258 -5.37 1.97 17.28
CA LEU A 258 -4.96 0.78 16.55
C LEU A 258 -5.57 0.78 15.15
N LEU A 259 -6.87 1.09 15.06
CA LEU A 259 -7.59 1.22 13.80
C LEU A 259 -7.01 2.32 12.90
N HIS A 260 -6.72 3.50 13.45
CA HIS A 260 -6.09 4.58 12.67
C HIS A 260 -4.72 4.18 12.13
N THR A 261 -3.90 3.49 12.93
CA THR A 261 -2.59 2.98 12.49
C THR A 261 -2.74 1.91 11.42
N ALA A 262 -3.70 1.00 11.56
CA ALA A 262 -3.99 -0.03 10.57
C ALA A 262 -4.45 0.58 9.24
N ILE A 263 -5.34 1.56 9.27
CA ILE A 263 -5.81 2.26 8.06
C ILE A 263 -4.68 3.10 7.44
N LEU A 264 -3.76 3.65 8.24
CA LEU A 264 -2.57 4.29 7.69
C LEU A 264 -1.67 3.28 6.95
N ALA A 265 -1.46 2.10 7.52
CA ALA A 265 -0.76 1.01 6.85
C ALA A 265 -1.47 0.57 5.56
N TYR A 266 -2.80 0.46 5.58
CA TYR A 266 -3.62 0.21 4.39
C TYR A 266 -3.38 1.26 3.29
N ALA A 267 -3.45 2.54 3.65
CA ALA A 267 -3.33 3.64 2.70
C ALA A 267 -1.92 3.74 2.10
N SER A 268 -0.89 3.38 2.87
CA SER A 268 0.51 3.52 2.47
C SER A 268 0.92 2.68 1.25
N ASP A 269 0.21 1.57 0.98
CA ASP A 269 0.48 0.65 -0.15
C ASP A 269 -0.18 1.11 -1.46
N TYR A 270 -0.93 2.23 -1.47
CA TYR A 270 -1.58 2.69 -2.71
C TYR A 270 -0.61 3.24 -3.76
N THR A 271 0.34 4.08 -3.34
CA THR A 271 1.08 4.96 -4.26
C THR A 271 2.60 4.87 -4.13
N LEU A 272 3.15 4.13 -3.17
CA LEU A 272 4.59 4.18 -2.87
C LEU A 272 5.50 3.82 -4.06
N LEU A 273 5.06 2.89 -4.93
CA LEU A 273 5.81 2.50 -6.14
C LEU A 273 5.65 3.47 -7.31
N GLU A 274 4.76 4.46 -7.23
CA GLU A 274 4.53 5.40 -8.32
C GLU A 274 5.72 6.33 -8.56
N SER A 275 6.57 6.61 -7.55
CA SER A 275 7.83 7.34 -7.76
C SER A 275 8.75 6.63 -8.78
N VAL A 276 8.75 5.29 -8.81
CA VAL A 276 9.43 4.50 -9.83
C VAL A 276 8.76 4.71 -11.19
N LEU A 277 7.43 4.56 -11.25
CA LEU A 277 6.68 4.68 -12.51
C LEU A 277 6.83 6.06 -13.13
N ARG A 278 6.75 7.11 -12.30
CA ARG A 278 6.90 8.52 -12.68
C ARG A 278 8.26 8.77 -13.31
N ARG A 279 9.34 8.30 -12.68
CA ARG A 279 10.70 8.45 -13.21
C ARG A 279 10.86 7.83 -14.60
N HIS A 280 10.14 6.75 -14.88
CA HIS A 280 10.22 6.01 -16.13
C HIS A 280 9.12 6.36 -17.14
N GLY A 281 8.33 7.41 -16.88
CA GLY A 281 7.26 7.84 -17.79
C GLY A 281 6.20 6.76 -18.01
N MET A 282 5.90 5.99 -16.97
CA MET A 282 4.89 4.92 -16.98
C MET A 282 3.62 5.35 -16.25
N ALA A 283 2.52 4.69 -16.56
CA ALA A 283 1.24 4.81 -15.88
C ALA A 283 0.71 3.43 -15.50
N TRP A 284 -0.20 3.35 -14.53
CA TRP A 284 -0.80 2.09 -14.11
C TRP A 284 -1.51 1.35 -15.24
N ALA A 285 -2.10 2.08 -16.20
CA ALA A 285 -2.75 1.48 -17.36
C ALA A 285 -1.78 0.96 -18.45
N ASP A 286 -0.45 1.16 -18.33
CA ASP A 286 0.50 0.65 -19.33
C ASP A 286 0.49 -0.89 -19.34
N ARG A 287 0.09 -1.47 -20.46
CA ARG A 287 -0.10 -2.93 -20.60
C ARG A 287 1.18 -3.73 -20.52
N ARG A 288 2.33 -3.09 -20.72
CA ARG A 288 3.65 -3.72 -20.60
C ARG A 288 4.03 -3.89 -19.14
N LEU A 289 3.45 -3.10 -18.25
CA LEU A 289 3.82 -3.05 -16.85
C LEU A 289 3.40 -4.32 -16.10
N ARG A 290 4.31 -4.86 -15.29
CA ARG A 290 4.07 -5.94 -14.33
C ARG A 290 4.61 -5.47 -13.00
N VAL A 291 3.69 -5.15 -12.09
CA VAL A 291 4.01 -4.69 -10.73
C VAL A 291 3.49 -5.69 -9.71
N ALA A 292 4.29 -5.93 -8.67
CA ALA A 292 3.86 -6.56 -7.43
C ALA A 292 4.72 -6.03 -6.28
N SER A 293 4.11 -5.76 -5.13
CA SER A 293 4.83 -5.49 -3.88
C SER A 293 5.61 -6.75 -3.47
N LEU A 294 6.87 -6.60 -3.03
CA LEU A 294 7.69 -7.72 -2.53
C LEU A 294 7.75 -7.69 -1.00
N ASP A 295 8.00 -6.51 -0.44
CA ASP A 295 7.98 -6.26 1.00
C ASP A 295 7.24 -4.95 1.31
N HIS A 296 7.10 -4.65 2.60
CA HIS A 296 6.65 -3.36 3.10
C HIS A 296 7.13 -3.18 4.53
N ALA A 297 7.78 -2.06 4.83
CA ALA A 297 8.24 -1.71 6.16
C ALA A 297 7.72 -0.33 6.55
N MET A 298 7.21 -0.22 7.78
CA MET A 298 6.75 1.03 8.37
C MET A 298 7.33 1.20 9.76
N TRP A 299 7.64 2.45 10.10
CA TRP A 299 7.94 2.90 11.45
C TRP A 299 6.95 3.99 11.83
N PHE A 300 6.22 3.78 12.91
CA PHE A 300 5.22 4.71 13.44
C PHE A 300 5.85 5.50 14.57
N HIS A 301 6.05 6.80 14.34
CA HIS A 301 6.78 7.68 15.24
C HIS A 301 5.86 8.41 16.20
N ARG A 302 4.69 8.84 15.70
CA ARG A 302 3.74 9.69 16.44
C ARG A 302 2.30 9.29 16.14
N PRO A 303 1.35 9.55 17.06
CA PRO A 303 -0.07 9.26 16.84
C PRO A 303 -0.64 9.98 15.62
N VAL A 304 -1.67 9.40 15.00
CA VAL A 304 -2.32 9.98 13.83
C VAL A 304 -3.82 9.72 13.81
N ARG A 305 -4.56 10.69 13.29
CA ARG A 305 -5.97 10.58 12.92
C ARG A 305 -6.05 10.56 11.40
N ILE A 306 -6.15 9.37 10.80
CA ILE A 306 -6.12 9.21 9.33
C ILE A 306 -7.43 9.62 8.63
N ASP A 307 -8.47 10.02 9.36
CA ASP A 307 -9.62 10.76 8.81
C ASP A 307 -9.36 12.28 8.70
N ASN A 308 -8.22 12.76 9.21
CA ASN A 308 -7.62 14.03 8.82
C ASN A 308 -6.63 13.84 7.67
N TRP A 309 -6.34 14.92 6.95
CA TRP A 309 -5.32 14.91 5.90
C TRP A 309 -3.93 14.62 6.45
N VAL A 310 -3.24 13.68 5.79
CA VAL A 310 -1.81 13.44 5.93
C VAL A 310 -1.11 13.63 4.59
N LEU A 311 0.10 14.17 4.62
CA LEU A 311 0.97 14.30 3.46
C LEU A 311 1.92 13.11 3.40
N TYR A 312 1.87 12.36 2.32
CA TYR A 312 2.80 11.28 2.03
C TYR A 312 3.83 11.74 1.00
N GLN A 313 5.00 12.16 1.49
CA GLN A 313 6.15 12.47 0.65
C GLN A 313 6.83 11.16 0.26
N GLN A 314 7.08 10.97 -1.03
CA GLN A 314 7.60 9.71 -1.58
C GLN A 314 8.77 9.98 -2.53
N GLU A 315 9.72 9.05 -2.56
CA GLU A 315 10.82 9.05 -3.51
C GLU A 315 11.22 7.62 -3.92
N SER A 316 11.94 7.52 -5.03
CA SER A 316 12.59 6.29 -5.46
C SER A 316 14.08 6.55 -5.65
N PRO A 317 14.95 6.10 -4.73
CA PRO A 317 16.39 6.30 -4.86
C PRO A 317 17.01 5.37 -5.91
N SER A 318 16.38 4.24 -6.25
CA SER A 318 16.92 3.28 -7.21
C SER A 318 15.85 2.36 -7.80
N ALA A 319 16.04 2.01 -9.07
CA ALA A 319 15.33 0.94 -9.75
C ALA A 319 16.31 0.18 -10.65
N SER A 320 16.42 -1.14 -10.45
CA SER A 320 17.34 -2.01 -11.20
C SER A 320 16.91 -3.47 -11.11
N GLY A 321 17.35 -4.31 -12.04
CA GLY A 321 17.08 -5.75 -12.00
C GLY A 321 15.60 -6.14 -12.05
N GLY A 322 14.74 -5.28 -12.62
CA GLY A 322 13.29 -5.46 -12.62
C GLY A 322 12.62 -5.22 -11.27
N ARG A 323 13.26 -4.43 -10.40
CA ARG A 323 12.77 -3.99 -9.10
C ARG A 323 12.89 -2.48 -8.95
N GLY A 324 12.10 -1.88 -8.07
CA GLY A 324 12.21 -0.48 -7.69
C GLY A 324 11.98 -0.30 -6.21
N LEU A 325 12.83 0.49 -5.55
CA LEU A 325 12.69 0.87 -4.15
C LEU A 325 11.91 2.17 -4.07
N GLY A 326 10.85 2.18 -3.26
CA GLY A 326 10.13 3.37 -2.82
C GLY A 326 10.42 3.64 -1.34
N LEU A 327 10.68 4.90 -1.01
CA LEU A 327 10.80 5.42 0.35
C LEU A 327 9.76 6.50 0.56
N GLY A 328 9.27 6.66 1.79
CA GLY A 328 8.36 7.74 2.09
C GLY A 328 8.32 8.18 3.54
N LYS A 329 7.80 9.39 3.74
CA LYS A 329 7.56 10.04 5.03
C LYS A 329 6.14 10.55 5.04
N ILE A 330 5.42 10.26 6.11
CA ILE A 330 4.02 10.65 6.28
C ILE A 330 3.96 11.72 7.37
N PHE A 331 3.42 12.89 7.02
CA PHE A 331 3.28 14.02 7.91
C PHE A 331 1.80 14.32 8.18
N GLY A 332 1.48 14.73 9.41
CA GLY A 332 0.21 15.40 9.70
C GLY A 332 0.16 16.78 9.04
N LEU A 333 -1.05 17.35 8.93
CA LEU A 333 -1.26 18.68 8.35
C LEU A 333 -0.50 19.80 9.08
N ASP A 334 -0.23 19.59 10.37
CA ASP A 334 0.56 20.45 11.25
C ASP A 334 2.08 20.32 11.06
N GLY A 335 2.53 19.43 10.17
CA GLY A 335 3.94 19.15 9.90
C GLY A 335 4.55 18.07 10.79
N THR A 336 3.79 17.46 11.70
CA THR A 336 4.25 16.37 12.57
C THR A 336 4.62 15.14 11.75
N LEU A 337 5.85 14.62 11.87
CA LEU A 337 6.26 13.39 11.19
C LEU A 337 5.64 12.17 11.90
N VAL A 338 4.62 11.59 11.29
CA VAL A 338 3.83 10.49 11.83
C VAL A 338 4.50 9.14 11.59
N ALA A 339 4.95 8.89 10.36
CA ALA A 339 5.52 7.59 9.99
C ALA A 339 6.56 7.69 8.88
N SER A 340 7.39 6.67 8.77
CA SER A 340 8.29 6.43 7.64
C SER A 340 8.01 5.07 7.03
N VAL A 341 8.20 4.98 5.71
CA VAL A 341 7.83 3.78 4.94
C VAL A 341 8.94 3.43 3.95
N ALA A 342 9.18 2.14 3.75
CA ALA A 342 10.04 1.61 2.71
C ALA A 342 9.39 0.38 2.07
N GLN A 343 9.54 0.23 0.75
CA GLN A 343 9.00 -0.89 -0.01
C GLN A 343 9.81 -1.12 -1.29
N GLU A 344 10.26 -2.34 -1.49
CA GLU A 344 10.70 -2.80 -2.80
C GLU A 344 9.52 -3.48 -3.54
N GLY A 345 9.34 -3.11 -4.79
CA GLY A 345 8.39 -3.74 -5.70
C GLY A 345 9.11 -4.41 -6.85
N MET A 346 8.57 -5.53 -7.33
CA MET A 346 8.86 -5.99 -8.68
C MET A 346 8.25 -4.98 -9.64
N VAL A 347 9.06 -4.37 -10.50
CA VAL A 347 8.63 -3.42 -11.52
C VAL A 347 9.28 -3.85 -12.84
N ARG A 348 8.53 -4.60 -13.64
CA ARG A 348 9.00 -5.13 -14.93
C ARG A 348 8.17 -4.57 -16.08
N VAL A 349 8.82 -4.34 -17.21
CA VAL A 349 8.18 -3.88 -18.45
C VAL A 349 8.37 -4.95 -19.51
N LYS A 350 7.28 -5.57 -19.97
CA LYS A 350 7.31 -6.53 -21.09
C LYS A 350 7.69 -5.76 -22.36
N GLN A 351 8.69 -6.23 -23.09
CA GLN A 351 8.97 -5.70 -24.42
C GLN A 351 7.77 -5.99 -25.34
N PRO A 352 7.41 -5.06 -26.26
CA PRO A 352 6.45 -5.38 -27.31
C PRO A 352 6.95 -6.61 -28.08
N GLU A 353 6.05 -7.54 -28.39
CA GLU A 353 6.32 -8.62 -29.34
C GLU A 353 6.54 -8.08 -30.74
#